data_AF-A0AAP4EGH7-F1
#
_entry.id   AF-A0AAP4EGH7-F1
#
_cell.length_a   1.000
_cell.length_b   1.000
_cell.length_c   1.000
_cell.angle_alpha   90.00
_cell.angle_beta   90.00
_cell.angle_gamma   90.00
#
_symmetry.space_group_name_H-M   'P 1'
#
loop_
_entity.id
_entity.type
_entity.pdbx_description
1 polymer ?
#
loop_
_entity_poly.entity_id
_entity_poly.type
_entity_poly.pdbx_seq_one_letter_code
_entity_poly.pdbx_strand_id
1 'polypeptide(L)'
;MAKTKKNLSLEEAVIQKGLKRAGELGFDFSAYVTYLINADTKKIKIQEEENVEKSCEKETEENDLKIPDDETLSEVDNILNGNV
;
A
#
# COMPACT_ATOMS: atom_id res chain seq x y z
N MET A 1 13.93 -2.28 -12.67
CA MET A 1 13.68 -2.88 -11.35
C MET A 1 12.24 -2.60 -10.97
N ALA A 2 11.46 -3.60 -10.58
CA ALA A 2 10.09 -3.38 -10.12
C ALA A 2 10.11 -2.64 -8.78
N LYS A 3 9.24 -1.64 -8.61
CA LYS A 3 9.05 -0.96 -7.32
C LYS A 3 7.85 -1.60 -6.62
N THR A 4 8.04 -2.04 -5.39
CA THR A 4 6.95 -2.57 -4.56
C THR A 4 6.45 -1.48 -3.63
N LYS A 5 5.14 -1.21 -3.65
CA LYS A 5 4.48 -0.30 -2.70
C LYS A 5 3.83 -1.12 -1.58
N LYS A 6 4.12 -0.77 -0.33
CA LYS A 6 3.50 -1.36 0.86
C LYS A 6 3.14 -0.25 1.83
N ASN A 7 2.02 -0.42 2.53
CA ASN A 7 1.66 0.44 3.65
C ASN A 7 2.34 -0.08 4.91
N LEU A 8 2.70 0.83 5.81
CA LEU A 8 3.33 0.52 7.09
C LEU A 8 2.64 1.34 8.16
N SER A 9 2.08 0.66 9.16
CA SER A 9 1.53 1.32 10.35
C SER A 9 2.63 1.43 11.40
N LEU A 10 2.87 2.64 11.89
CA LEU A 10 3.86 2.96 12.92
C LEU A 10 3.22 3.86 13.97
N GLU A 11 3.80 3.86 15.16
CA GLU A 11 3.47 4.87 16.17
C GLU A 11 3.79 6.28 15.65
N GLU A 12 2.91 7.24 15.96
CA GLU A 12 3.03 8.63 15.48
C GLU A 12 4.40 9.24 15.83
N ALA A 13 4.89 9.02 17.05
CA ALA A 13 6.19 9.52 17.49
C ALA A 13 7.35 8.99 16.63
N VAL A 14 7.26 7.74 16.16
CA VAL A 14 8.25 7.12 15.27
C VAL A 14 8.18 7.73 13.87
N ILE A 15 6.96 7.95 13.36
CA ILE A 15 6.73 8.61 12.06
C ILE A 15 7.33 10.01 12.06
N GLN A 16 7.02 10.83 13.07
CA GLN A 16 7.49 12.21 13.17
C GLN A 16 9.02 12.28 13.25
N LYS A 17 9.64 11.42 14.07
CA LYS A 17 11.10 11.36 14.17
C LYS A 17 11.75 10.94 12.85
N GLY A 18 11.16 9.97 12.16
CA GLY A 18 11.64 9.50 10.86
C GLY A 18 11.49 10.56 9.75
N LEU A 19 10.36 11.26 9.69
CA LEU A 19 10.13 12.37 8.76
C LEU A 19 11.14 13.50 8.95
N LYS A 20 11.37 13.90 10.20
CA LYS A 20 12.39 14.92 10.52
C LYS A 20 13.76 14.50 10.02
N ARG A 21 14.18 13.25 10.30
CA ARG A 21 15.50 12.76 9.90
C ARG A 21 15.65 12.61 8.39
N ALA A 22 14.59 12.20 7.70
CA ALA A 22 14.56 12.16 6.24
C ALA A 22 14.76 13.56 5.65
N GLY A 23 14.04 14.56 6.17
CA GLY A 23 14.17 15.96 5.77
C GLY A 23 15.58 16.53 6.00
N GLU A 24 16.20 16.25 7.16
CA GLU A 24 17.59 16.65 7.46
C GLU A 24 18.61 16.08 6.45
N LEU A 25 18.32 14.92 5.86
CA LEU A 25 19.16 14.24 4.88
C LEU A 25 18.78 14.56 3.43
N GLY A 26 17.72 15.36 3.20
CA GLY A 26 17.22 15.67 1.87
C GLY A 26 16.54 14.48 1.18
N PHE A 27 16.02 13.51 1.95
CA PHE A 27 15.31 12.34 1.43
C PHE A 27 13.80 12.44 1.66
N ASP A 28 13.04 11.84 0.75
CA ASP A 28 11.67 11.43 1.04
C ASP A 28 11.66 10.31 2.10
N PHE A 29 10.59 10.21 2.87
CA PHE A 29 10.46 9.21 3.94
C PHE A 29 10.65 7.76 3.44
N SER A 30 10.10 7.42 2.27
CA SER A 30 10.23 6.09 1.67
C SER A 30 11.67 5.74 1.28
N ALA A 31 12.43 6.73 0.79
CA ALA A 31 13.85 6.57 0.49
C ALA A 31 14.67 6.40 1.77
N TYR A 32 14.35 7.14 2.83
CA TYR A 32 14.97 6.98 4.13
C TYR A 32 14.70 5.59 4.74
N VAL A 33 13.46 5.09 4.68
CA VAL A 33 13.12 3.73 5.12
C VAL A 33 13.91 2.68 4.33
N THR A 34 14.03 2.85 3.01
CA THR A 34 14.83 1.96 2.16
C THR A 34 16.31 1.98 2.56
N TYR A 35 16.86 3.15 2.85
CA TYR A 35 18.22 3.29 3.37
C TYR A 35 18.42 2.51 4.67
N LEU A 36 17.47 2.61 5.61
CA LEU A 36 17.54 1.88 6.89
C LEU A 36 17.48 0.37 6.68
N ILE A 37 16.55 -0.12 5.85
CA ILE A 37 16.45 -1.55 5.51
C ILE A 37 17.76 -2.04 4.91
N ASN A 38 18.33 -1.30 3.96
CA ASN A 38 19.60 -1.67 3.35
C ASN A 38 20.74 -1.65 4.37
N ALA A 39 20.76 -0.69 5.29
CA ALA A 39 21.78 -0.61 6.33
C ALA A 39 21.72 -1.80 7.29
N ASP A 40 20.50 -2.21 7.67
CA ASP A 40 20.25 -3.35 8.55
C ASP A 40 20.55 -4.69 7.88
N THR A 41 20.13 -4.84 6.61
CA THR A 41 20.26 -6.10 5.85
C THR A 41 21.64 -6.31 5.24
N LYS A 42 22.55 -5.32 5.28
CA LYS A 42 23.91 -5.38 4.70
C LYS A 42 24.72 -6.63 5.07
N LYS A 43 24.45 -7.24 6.23
CA LYS A 43 25.18 -8.41 6.75
C LYS A 43 24.46 -9.73 6.50
N ILE A 44 23.24 -9.70 5.98
CA ILE A 44 22.45 -10.90 5.69
C ILE A 44 22.93 -11.45 4.35
N LYS A 45 23.54 -12.64 4.38
CA LYS A 45 23.79 -13.42 3.15
C LYS A 45 22.51 -14.18 2.83
N ILE A 46 21.81 -13.76 1.79
CA ILE A 46 20.72 -14.55 1.23
C ILE A 46 21.38 -15.78 0.60
N GLN A 47 21.13 -16.96 1.17
CA GLN A 47 21.42 -18.20 0.47
C GLN A 47 20.37 -18.29 -0.64
N GLU A 48 20.79 -18.19 -1.90
CA GLU A 48 19.90 -18.40 -3.03
C GLU A 48 19.46 -19.87 -3.00
N GLU A 49 18.27 -20.13 -2.44
CA GLU A 49 17.62 -21.42 -2.66
C GLU A 49 17.25 -21.48 -4.14
N GLU A 50 17.86 -22.44 -4.86
CA GLU A 50 17.52 -22.77 -6.24
C GLU A 50 16.01 -22.96 -6.35
N ASN A 51 15.36 -22.00 -6.98
CA ASN A 51 14.10 -22.08 -7.71
C ASN A 51 13.15 -23.22 -7.24
N VAL A 52 12.56 -23.08 -6.05
CA VAL A 52 11.36 -23.85 -5.74
C VAL A 52 10.21 -23.16 -6.44
N GLU A 53 9.94 -23.58 -7.68
CA GLU A 53 8.65 -23.38 -8.33
C GLU A 53 7.55 -23.97 -7.44
N LYS A 54 7.08 -23.19 -6.47
CA LYS A 54 5.77 -23.42 -5.87
C LYS A 54 4.76 -22.79 -6.80
N SER A 55 4.22 -23.62 -7.68
CA SER A 55 2.94 -23.38 -8.32
C SER A 55 1.94 -22.97 -7.25
N CYS A 56 1.57 -21.69 -7.19
CA CYS A 56 0.36 -21.30 -6.49
C CYS A 56 -0.82 -21.88 -7.28
N GLU A 57 -1.35 -22.98 -6.78
CA GLU A 57 -2.66 -23.49 -7.13
C GLU A 57 -3.67 -22.35 -7.04
N LYS A 58 -4.49 -22.23 -8.08
CA LYS A 58 -5.60 -21.29 -8.13
C LYS A 58 -6.67 -21.76 -7.15
N GLU A 59 -6.70 -21.20 -5.95
CA GLU A 59 -7.90 -21.20 -5.15
C GLU A 59 -8.80 -20.06 -5.61
N THR A 60 -9.71 -20.44 -6.51
CA THR A 60 -10.90 -19.68 -6.86
C THR A 60 -11.86 -19.88 -5.69
N GLU A 61 -11.97 -18.89 -4.79
CA GLU A 61 -13.11 -18.80 -3.88
C GLU A 61 -13.86 -17.51 -4.19
N GLU A 62 -14.86 -17.70 -5.04
CA GLU A 62 -15.94 -16.78 -5.32
C GLU A 62 -16.64 -16.45 -4.00
N ASN A 63 -16.39 -15.27 -3.44
CA ASN A 63 -17.27 -14.72 -2.42
C ASN A 63 -18.49 -14.14 -3.14
N ASP A 64 -19.49 -14.99 -3.38
CA ASP A 64 -20.86 -14.58 -3.66
C ASP A 64 -21.42 -13.78 -2.47
N LEU A 65 -21.16 -12.48 -2.43
CA LEU A 65 -22.04 -11.57 -1.70
C LEU A 65 -23.35 -11.49 -2.49
N LYS A 66 -24.34 -12.30 -2.09
CA LYS A 66 -25.74 -12.08 -2.45
C LYS A 66 -26.18 -10.72 -1.93
N ILE A 67 -26.12 -9.71 -2.81
CA ILE A 67 -26.89 -8.48 -2.64
C ILE A 67 -28.33 -8.83 -3.07
N PRO A 68 -29.33 -8.75 -2.18
CA PRO A 68 -30.71 -8.81 -2.61
C PRO A 68 -31.03 -7.54 -3.42
N ASP A 69 -31.33 -7.72 -4.70
CA ASP A 69 -31.96 -6.73 -5.54
C ASP A 69 -33.38 -6.46 -5.01
N ASP A 70 -33.61 -5.32 -4.36
CA ASP A 70 -34.91 -4.66 -4.44
C ASP A 70 -34.86 -3.16 -4.16
N GLU A 71 -35.26 -2.42 -5.20
CA GLU A 71 -35.92 -1.12 -5.23
C GLU A 71 -35.40 0.12 -4.46
N THR A 72 -35.06 1.14 -5.28
CA THR A 72 -35.16 2.60 -5.05
C THR A 72 -34.09 3.22 -4.13
N LEU A 73 -33.27 4.17 -4.57
CA LEU A 73 -33.63 5.50 -5.05
C LEU A 73 -32.61 6.00 -6.08
N SER A 74 -33.05 6.05 -7.34
CA SER A 74 -32.47 6.91 -8.37
C SER A 74 -33.10 8.29 -8.21
N GLU A 75 -32.35 9.27 -7.72
CA GLU A 75 -32.59 10.70 -7.99
C GLU A 75 -31.37 11.50 -7.47
N VAL A 76 -30.29 11.49 -8.24
CA VAL A 76 -29.31 12.58 -8.23
C VAL A 76 -29.54 13.38 -9.50
N ASP A 77 -30.53 14.27 -9.44
CA ASP A 77 -30.72 15.26 -10.49
C ASP A 77 -29.73 16.41 -10.33
N ASN A 78 -29.08 16.66 -11.44
CA ASN A 78 -28.01 17.59 -11.70
C ASN A 78 -28.57 19.00 -11.93
N ILE A 79 -27.78 20.01 -11.56
CA ILE A 79 -27.58 21.28 -12.30
C ILE A 79 -28.67 22.39 -12.16
N LEU A 80 -28.25 23.47 -11.48
CA LEU A 80 -28.12 24.83 -12.01
C LEU A 80 -29.30 25.44 -12.81
N ASN A 81 -29.97 26.43 -12.20
CA ASN A 81 -30.44 27.71 -12.77
C ASN A 81 -31.22 28.44 -11.64
N GLY A 82 -31.02 29.71 -11.28
CA GLY A 82 -30.67 30.88 -12.10
C GLY A 82 -31.94 31.62 -12.50
N ASN A 83 -32.32 32.67 -11.73
CA ASN A 83 -33.45 33.61 -11.90
C ASN A 83 -34.85 32.97 -11.83
N VAL A 84 -35.87 33.53 -11.17
CA VAL A 84 -36.40 34.91 -11.18
C VAL A 84 -37.06 35.21 -9.84
#